data_AF-A0A7W1S0B7-F1
#
_entry.id   AF-A0A7W1S0B7-F1
#
_cell.length_a   1.000
_cell.length_b   1.000
_cell.length_c   1.000
_cell.angle_alpha   90.00
_cell.angle_beta   90.00
_cell.angle_gamma   90.00
#
_symmetry.space_group_name_H-M   'P 1'
#
loop_
_entity.id
_entity.type
_entity.pdbx_description
1 polymer ?
#
loop_
_entity_poly.entity_id
_entity_poly.type
_entity_poly.pdbx_seq_one_letter_code
_entity_poly.pdbx_strand_id
1 'polypeptide(L)'
;MGTLTIKDVARAASVSVATVSRVLNGHSNVTAEVRDRVLNVAQELRYTPHAAARSLSSRRNRMLGVVLPDLYGEFFSELVRGVDQAAREHGLHLLVSSYHGEPEDQGAVLRAMRGRVDGLLVMSPYVAAPTAICDLAGLPVVLINSQAAAGGISNASVAAISVDNHGGAMTMVKHLVDEGHRQIAFIAGPADNFDAHERLRGYRDALARWLPRADEWLLQGDFAEASGH
;
A
#
# COMPACT_ATOMS: atom_id res chain seq x y z
N MET A 1 17.21 34.57 -4.65
CA MET A 1 15.86 35.06 -4.99
C MET A 1 14.88 34.38 -4.07
N GLY A 2 14.06 35.14 -3.32
CA GLY A 2 13.17 34.57 -2.30
C GLY A 2 11.99 33.82 -2.94
N THR A 3 11.60 32.70 -2.35
CA THR A 3 10.43 31.92 -2.77
C THR A 3 9.17 32.76 -2.58
N LEU A 4 8.38 32.95 -3.64
CA LEU A 4 7.11 33.66 -3.58
C LEU A 4 6.14 32.95 -2.62
N THR A 5 5.51 33.73 -1.74
CA THR A 5 4.62 33.21 -0.70
C THR A 5 3.16 33.61 -0.95
N ILE A 6 2.22 32.97 -0.24
CA ILE A 6 0.80 33.36 -0.26
C ILE A 6 0.58 34.83 0.17
N LYS A 7 1.51 35.40 0.95
CA LYS A 7 1.47 36.80 1.37
C LYS A 7 1.75 37.75 0.21
N ASP A 8 2.59 37.35 -0.74
CA ASP A 8 2.92 38.15 -1.92
C ASP A 8 1.73 38.20 -2.88
N VAL A 9 1.04 37.07 -3.07
CA VAL A 9 -0.23 37.02 -3.81
C VAL A 9 -1.30 37.88 -3.13
N ALA A 10 -1.44 37.79 -1.81
CA ALA A 10 -2.41 38.59 -1.05
C ALA A 10 -2.16 40.10 -1.19
N ARG A 11 -0.88 40.51 -1.13
CA ARG A 11 -0.46 41.90 -1.33
C ARG A 11 -0.78 42.38 -2.74
N ALA A 12 -0.42 41.60 -3.76
CA ALA A 12 -0.64 41.98 -5.16
C ALA A 12 -2.13 41.98 -5.57
N ALA A 13 -2.95 41.10 -4.98
CA ALA A 13 -4.38 41.04 -5.22
C ALA A 13 -5.22 41.96 -4.30
N SER A 14 -4.58 42.73 -3.42
CA SER A 14 -5.23 43.63 -2.45
C SER A 14 -6.30 42.96 -1.59
N VAL A 15 -6.00 41.77 -1.07
CA VAL A 15 -6.92 40.99 -0.21
C VAL A 15 -6.17 40.36 0.97
N SER A 16 -6.91 39.80 1.93
CA SER A 16 -6.30 39.05 3.03
C SER A 16 -5.72 37.70 2.56
N VAL A 17 -4.70 37.19 3.27
CA VAL A 17 -4.18 35.83 3.06
C VAL A 17 -5.27 34.77 3.18
N ALA A 18 -6.23 34.96 4.10
CA ALA A 18 -7.37 34.06 4.26
C ALA A 18 -8.29 34.05 3.01
N THR A 19 -8.47 35.20 2.35
CA THR A 19 -9.22 35.30 1.10
C THR A 19 -8.49 34.56 -0.03
N VAL A 20 -7.18 34.76 -0.18
CA VAL A 20 -6.37 34.02 -1.17
C VAL A 20 -6.46 32.52 -0.93
N SER A 21 -6.31 32.07 0.32
CA SER A 21 -6.45 30.65 0.69
C SER A 21 -7.81 30.08 0.31
N ARG A 22 -8.91 30.81 0.58
CA ARG A 22 -10.27 30.38 0.21
C ARG A 22 -10.46 30.26 -1.31
N VAL A 23 -9.92 31.21 -2.07
CA VAL A 23 -9.96 31.17 -3.54
C VAL A 23 -9.20 29.95 -4.07
N LEU A 24 -7.95 29.76 -3.64
CA LEU A 24 -7.11 28.66 -4.09
C LEU A 24 -7.62 27.28 -3.65
N ASN A 25 -8.37 27.21 -2.55
CA ASN A 25 -9.02 25.99 -2.07
C ASN A 25 -10.47 25.82 -2.57
N GLY A 26 -10.96 26.70 -3.45
CA GLY A 26 -12.26 26.53 -4.11
C GLY A 26 -13.51 26.80 -3.23
N HIS A 27 -13.39 27.47 -2.09
CA HIS A 27 -14.55 27.80 -1.24
C HIS A 27 -15.50 28.78 -1.93
N SER A 28 -16.83 28.58 -1.77
CA SER A 28 -17.89 29.39 -2.39
C SER A 28 -18.07 30.79 -1.80
N ASN A 29 -17.50 31.08 -0.63
CA ASN A 29 -17.75 32.31 0.14
C ASN A 29 -16.89 33.51 -0.33
N VAL A 30 -16.57 33.58 -1.62
CA VAL A 30 -15.79 34.66 -2.24
C VAL A 30 -16.49 35.07 -3.54
N THR A 31 -16.69 36.36 -3.75
CA THR A 31 -17.30 36.89 -4.97
C THR A 31 -16.49 36.50 -6.21
N ALA A 32 -17.17 36.35 -7.35
CA ALA A 32 -16.52 35.98 -8.62
C ALA A 32 -15.39 36.96 -8.97
N GLU A 33 -15.64 38.26 -8.84
CA GLU A 33 -14.66 39.32 -9.10
C GLU A 33 -13.36 39.15 -8.27
N VAL A 34 -13.50 38.88 -6.97
CA VAL A 34 -12.34 38.69 -6.08
C VAL A 34 -11.62 37.39 -6.40
N ARG A 35 -12.34 36.33 -6.77
CA ARG A 35 -11.77 35.06 -7.21
C ARG A 35 -10.92 35.25 -8.45
N ASP A 36 -11.47 35.88 -9.49
CA ASP A 36 -10.78 36.05 -10.77
C ASP A 36 -9.52 36.90 -10.61
N ARG A 37 -9.61 37.99 -9.83
CA ARG A 37 -8.45 38.82 -9.51
C ARG A 37 -7.33 38.04 -8.81
N VAL A 38 -7.67 37.22 -7.82
CA VAL A 38 -6.68 36.41 -7.10
C VAL A 38 -6.05 35.35 -8.00
N LEU A 39 -6.84 34.68 -8.84
CA LEU A 39 -6.34 33.66 -9.77
C LEU A 39 -5.40 34.27 -10.82
N ASN A 40 -5.75 35.41 -11.39
CA ASN A 40 -4.90 36.14 -12.35
C ASN A 40 -3.56 36.54 -11.72
N VAL A 41 -3.59 37.15 -10.53
CA VAL A 41 -2.36 37.54 -9.81
C VAL A 41 -1.49 36.33 -9.46
N ALA A 42 -2.10 35.23 -9.01
CA ALA A 42 -1.35 34.01 -8.72
C ALA A 42 -0.67 33.44 -9.98
N GLN A 43 -1.36 33.49 -11.13
CA GLN A 43 -0.83 33.04 -12.41
C GLN A 43 0.31 33.94 -12.92
N GLU A 44 0.16 35.27 -12.85
CA GLU A 44 1.20 36.24 -13.23
C GLU A 44 2.47 36.07 -12.40
N LEU A 45 2.30 35.87 -11.08
CA LEU A 45 3.41 35.60 -10.17
C LEU A 45 3.96 34.18 -10.29
N ARG A 46 3.36 33.32 -11.13
CA ARG A 46 3.68 31.87 -11.21
C ARG A 46 3.67 31.21 -9.83
N TYR A 47 2.80 31.69 -8.94
CA TYR A 47 2.69 31.20 -7.59
C TYR A 47 2.00 29.84 -7.62
N THR A 48 2.69 28.82 -7.09
CA THR A 48 2.10 27.50 -6.86
C THR A 48 1.89 27.31 -5.36
N PRO A 49 0.65 27.07 -4.89
CA PRO A 49 0.41 26.83 -3.47
C PRO A 49 1.17 25.59 -2.99
N HIS A 50 2.02 25.77 -1.98
CA HIS A 50 2.79 24.69 -1.36
C HIS A 50 1.83 23.60 -0.84
N ALA A 51 2.04 22.36 -1.29
CA ALA A 51 1.24 21.20 -0.87
C ALA A 51 1.21 21.04 0.66
N ALA A 52 2.35 21.26 1.34
CA ALA A 52 2.44 21.23 2.80
C ALA A 52 1.56 22.27 3.50
N ALA A 53 1.41 23.47 2.93
CA ALA A 53 0.52 24.50 3.49
C ALA A 53 -0.97 24.18 3.28
N ARG A 54 -1.30 23.46 2.20
CA ARG A 54 -2.66 22.94 1.94
C ARG A 54 -3.01 21.78 2.87
N SER A 55 -2.09 20.85 3.13
CA SER A 55 -2.35 19.76 4.06
C SER A 55 -2.45 20.23 5.51
N LEU A 56 -1.68 21.24 5.92
CA LEU A 56 -1.80 21.87 7.24
C LEU A 56 -3.20 22.47 7.51
N SER A 57 -3.84 23.04 6.48
CA SER A 57 -5.17 23.66 6.61
C SER A 57 -6.32 22.67 6.45
N SER A 58 -6.17 21.63 5.62
CA SER A 58 -7.21 20.62 5.35
C SER A 58 -7.09 19.36 6.22
N ARG A 59 -5.98 19.20 6.96
CA ARG A 59 -5.57 17.97 7.67
C ARG A 59 -5.57 16.70 6.79
N ARG A 60 -5.53 16.84 5.46
CA ARG A 60 -5.48 15.73 4.50
C ARG A 60 -4.44 16.00 3.42
N ASN A 61 -3.66 14.97 3.09
CA ASN A 61 -2.65 15.02 2.03
C ASN A 61 -3.21 14.61 0.66
N ARG A 62 -4.36 13.91 0.63
CA ARG A 62 -4.91 13.19 -0.53
C ARG A 62 -3.95 12.14 -1.08
N MET A 63 -3.18 11.51 -0.20
CA MET A 63 -2.16 10.53 -0.52
C MET A 63 -2.44 9.22 0.19
N LEU A 64 -2.42 8.11 -0.52
CA LEU A 64 -2.43 6.75 0.03
C LEU A 64 -1.01 6.20 -0.02
N GLY A 65 -0.50 5.72 1.11
CA GLY A 65 0.81 5.06 1.15
C GLY A 65 0.68 3.59 0.79
N VAL A 66 1.62 3.07 0.01
CA VAL A 66 1.73 1.65 -0.31
C VAL A 66 3.14 1.19 0.05
N VAL A 67 3.25 0.28 1.00
CA VAL A 67 4.54 -0.27 1.47
C VAL A 67 4.61 -1.75 1.12
N LEU A 68 5.59 -2.12 0.31
CA LEU A 68 5.76 -3.47 -0.24
C LEU A 68 7.13 -4.05 0.15
N PRO A 69 7.30 -5.39 0.16
CA PRO A 69 8.62 -6.00 0.35
C PRO A 69 9.60 -5.63 -0.77
N ASP A 70 9.12 -5.59 -2.01
CA ASP A 70 9.87 -5.20 -3.20
C ASP A 70 8.92 -4.46 -4.17
N LEU A 71 9.48 -3.76 -5.16
CA LEU A 71 8.75 -3.09 -6.25
C LEU A 71 8.90 -3.78 -7.60
N TYR A 72 9.76 -4.81 -7.68
CA TYR A 72 9.98 -5.60 -8.89
C TYR A 72 9.19 -6.92 -8.83
N GLY A 73 8.62 -7.32 -9.98
CA GLY A 73 7.88 -8.57 -10.16
C GLY A 73 6.43 -8.33 -10.59
N GLU A 74 5.89 -9.25 -11.40
CA GLU A 74 4.55 -9.12 -12.00
C GLU A 74 3.43 -9.00 -10.94
N PHE A 75 3.59 -9.68 -9.80
CA PHE A 75 2.62 -9.61 -8.72
C PHE A 75 2.50 -8.19 -8.13
N PHE A 76 3.62 -7.52 -7.86
CA PHE A 76 3.61 -6.20 -7.21
C PHE A 76 3.19 -5.10 -8.18
N SER A 77 3.58 -5.18 -9.46
CA SER A 77 3.18 -4.19 -10.46
C SER A 77 1.67 -4.19 -10.70
N GLU A 78 1.05 -5.36 -10.78
CA GLU A 78 -0.41 -5.50 -10.93
C GLU A 78 -1.16 -5.05 -9.67
N LEU A 79 -0.60 -5.33 -8.48
CA LEU A 79 -1.14 -4.83 -7.22
C LEU A 79 -1.14 -3.29 -7.16
N VAL A 80 0.01 -2.67 -7.45
CA VAL A 80 0.13 -1.19 -7.49
C VAL A 80 -0.82 -0.61 -8.54
N ARG A 81 -0.95 -1.25 -9.71
CA ARG A 81 -1.89 -0.84 -10.77
C ARG A 81 -3.34 -0.83 -10.27
N GLY A 82 -3.77 -1.89 -9.59
CA GLY A 82 -5.13 -1.98 -9.03
C GLY A 82 -5.39 -0.93 -7.95
N VAL A 83 -4.41 -0.72 -7.06
CA VAL A 83 -4.49 0.30 -6.01
C VAL A 83 -4.55 1.71 -6.61
N ASP A 84 -3.73 2.01 -7.62
CA ASP A 84 -3.68 3.31 -8.29
C ASP A 84 -5.01 3.62 -8.98
N GLN A 85 -5.60 2.64 -9.66
CA GLN A 85 -6.91 2.78 -10.29
C GLN A 85 -7.98 3.16 -9.26
N ALA A 86 -8.10 2.40 -8.17
CA ALA A 86 -9.08 2.65 -7.11
C ALA A 86 -8.84 4.00 -6.40
N ALA A 87 -7.57 4.36 -6.15
CA ALA A 87 -7.21 5.63 -5.53
C ALA A 87 -7.61 6.83 -6.40
N ARG A 88 -7.38 6.75 -7.72
CA ARG A 88 -7.74 7.81 -8.68
C ARG A 88 -9.23 8.06 -8.74
N GLU A 89 -10.05 7.03 -8.67
CA GLU A 89 -11.53 7.14 -8.62
C GLU A 89 -11.99 7.97 -7.41
N HIS A 90 -11.19 8.01 -6.34
CA HIS A 90 -11.44 8.79 -5.13
C HIS A 90 -10.66 10.12 -5.07
N GLY A 91 -9.95 10.48 -6.15
CA GLY A 91 -9.11 11.66 -6.22
C GLY A 91 -7.96 11.64 -5.20
N LEU A 92 -7.41 10.46 -4.93
CA LEU A 92 -6.21 10.22 -4.14
C LEU A 92 -5.03 9.90 -5.07
N HIS A 93 -3.82 10.15 -4.59
CA HIS A 93 -2.58 9.78 -5.26
C HIS A 93 -1.80 8.76 -4.43
N LEU A 94 -0.89 8.01 -5.05
CA LEU A 94 -0.06 7.03 -4.35
C LEU A 94 1.30 7.58 -3.95
N LEU A 95 1.76 7.17 -2.77
CA LEU A 95 3.16 7.23 -2.35
C LEU A 95 3.64 5.80 -2.10
N VAL A 96 4.47 5.27 -2.99
CA VAL A 96 4.92 3.87 -2.96
C VAL A 96 6.34 3.80 -2.39
N SER A 97 6.62 2.81 -1.53
CA SER A 97 7.96 2.52 -1.03
C SER A 97 8.14 1.02 -0.82
N SER A 98 9.36 0.51 -1.00
CA SER A 98 9.77 -0.83 -0.58
C SER A 98 10.59 -0.79 0.70
N TYR A 99 10.75 -1.94 1.34
CA TYR A 99 11.71 -2.17 2.42
C TYR A 99 12.73 -3.29 2.13
N HIS A 100 12.77 -3.80 0.89
CA HIS A 100 13.74 -4.78 0.38
C HIS A 100 13.90 -6.04 1.25
N GLY A 101 12.81 -6.50 1.87
CA GLY A 101 12.76 -7.76 2.62
C GLY A 101 13.28 -7.70 4.05
N GLU A 102 14.01 -6.66 4.46
CA GLU A 102 14.53 -6.53 5.82
C GLU A 102 13.46 -5.97 6.78
N PRO A 103 13.01 -6.73 7.79
CA PRO A 103 11.96 -6.28 8.71
C PRO A 103 12.33 -5.02 9.49
N GLU A 104 13.62 -4.79 9.76
CA GLU A 104 14.12 -3.59 10.44
C GLU A 104 13.89 -2.31 9.62
N ASP A 105 13.99 -2.42 8.29
CA ASP A 105 13.82 -1.30 7.36
C ASP A 105 12.35 -0.93 7.18
N GLN A 106 11.44 -1.89 7.33
CA GLN A 106 10.00 -1.64 7.25
C GLN A 106 9.57 -0.56 8.24
N GLY A 107 10.09 -0.58 9.47
CA GLY A 107 9.74 0.44 10.47
C GLY A 107 10.22 1.83 10.09
N ALA A 108 11.39 1.96 9.46
CA ALA A 108 11.88 3.24 8.96
C ALA A 108 10.99 3.78 7.84
N VAL A 109 10.58 2.92 6.91
CA VAL A 109 9.67 3.26 5.82
C VAL A 109 8.30 3.70 6.35
N LEU A 110 7.72 2.95 7.29
CA LEU A 110 6.43 3.31 7.91
C LEU A 110 6.52 4.65 8.65
N ARG A 111 7.63 4.94 9.35
CA ARG A 111 7.86 6.26 9.96
C ARG A 111 7.98 7.37 8.93
N ALA A 112 8.65 7.12 7.80
CA ALA A 112 8.78 8.10 6.72
C ALA A 112 7.43 8.45 6.05
N MET A 113 6.45 7.54 6.10
CA MET A 113 5.09 7.77 5.59
C MET A 113 4.24 8.66 6.51
N ARG A 114 4.56 8.73 7.82
CA ARG A 114 3.77 9.51 8.78
C ARG A 114 3.67 10.98 8.38
N GLY A 115 2.45 11.51 8.44
CA GLY A 115 2.16 12.90 8.08
C GLY A 115 2.23 13.21 6.58
N ARG A 116 2.58 12.23 5.73
CA ARG A 116 2.59 12.36 4.25
C ARG A 116 1.42 11.68 3.58
N VAL A 117 0.78 10.72 4.28
CA VAL A 117 -0.34 9.92 3.76
C VAL A 117 -1.53 9.96 4.71
N ASP A 118 -2.72 9.73 4.16
CA ASP A 118 -3.99 9.70 4.87
C ASP A 118 -4.42 8.27 5.26
N GLY A 119 -3.74 7.26 4.71
CA GLY A 119 -3.90 5.84 5.02
C GLY A 119 -2.75 5.02 4.43
N LEU A 120 -2.59 3.77 4.88
CA LEU A 120 -1.53 2.87 4.45
C LEU A 120 -2.08 1.52 4.01
N LEU A 121 -1.57 1.03 2.88
CA LEU A 121 -1.58 -0.37 2.50
C LEU A 121 -0.19 -0.93 2.77
N VAL A 122 -0.10 -2.03 3.53
CA VAL A 122 1.17 -2.63 3.90
C VAL A 122 1.15 -4.11 3.55
N MET A 123 2.10 -4.53 2.71
CA MET A 123 2.39 -5.94 2.47
C MET A 123 3.69 -6.30 3.17
N SER A 124 3.62 -7.29 4.04
CA SER A 124 4.69 -7.87 4.83
C SER A 124 4.53 -9.38 4.87
N PRO A 125 4.98 -10.09 3.83
CA PRO A 125 4.75 -11.53 3.74
C PRO A 125 5.66 -12.32 4.71
N TYR A 126 6.65 -11.67 5.32
CA TYR A 126 7.61 -12.32 6.21
C TYR A 126 7.07 -12.50 7.62
N VAL A 127 7.32 -13.67 8.22
CA VAL A 127 6.76 -14.11 9.52
C VAL A 127 7.23 -13.25 10.71
N ALA A 128 8.31 -12.48 10.56
CA ALA A 128 8.72 -11.50 11.57
C ALA A 128 7.66 -10.37 11.67
N ALA A 129 6.91 -10.39 12.76
CA ALA A 129 5.76 -9.52 12.99
C ALA A 129 6.10 -8.03 12.74
N PRO A 130 5.21 -7.26 12.08
CA PRO A 130 5.34 -5.81 11.97
C PRO A 130 5.12 -5.10 13.32
N THR A 131 6.05 -5.24 14.27
CA THR A 131 6.04 -4.48 15.53
C THR A 131 5.99 -2.96 15.27
N ALA A 132 6.46 -2.53 14.09
CA ALA A 132 6.42 -1.16 13.63
C ALA A 132 5.02 -0.64 13.20
N ILE A 133 3.99 -1.49 13.08
CA ILE A 133 2.63 -1.02 12.76
C ILE A 133 1.95 -0.38 13.97
N CYS A 134 2.26 -0.87 15.19
CA CYS A 134 1.78 -0.26 16.45
C CYS A 134 2.14 1.22 16.56
N ASP A 135 3.19 1.58 15.87
CA ASP A 135 3.81 2.89 15.83
C ASP A 135 2.95 3.89 15.00
N LEU A 136 2.02 3.41 14.15
CA LEU A 136 1.18 4.21 13.24
C LEU A 136 -0.16 4.68 13.85
N ALA A 137 -0.20 4.91 15.17
CA ALA A 137 -1.41 5.32 15.87
C ALA A 137 -2.14 6.50 15.16
N GLY A 138 -3.43 6.34 14.90
CA GLY A 138 -4.29 7.36 14.26
C GLY A 138 -4.30 7.35 12.73
N LEU A 139 -3.53 6.49 12.07
CA LEU A 139 -3.54 6.30 10.63
C LEU A 139 -4.27 4.98 10.27
N PRO A 140 -5.28 4.98 9.37
CA PRO A 140 -5.89 3.74 8.90
C PRO A 140 -4.86 2.88 8.16
N VAL A 141 -4.75 1.60 8.54
CA VAL A 141 -3.82 0.64 7.94
C VAL A 141 -4.60 -0.59 7.46
N VAL A 142 -4.33 -1.02 6.23
CA VAL A 142 -4.79 -2.30 5.70
C VAL A 142 -3.59 -3.16 5.35
N LEU A 143 -3.55 -4.36 5.91
CA LEU A 143 -2.58 -5.39 5.57
C LEU A 143 -3.00 -6.11 4.29
N ILE A 144 -2.04 -6.40 3.43
CA ILE A 144 -2.23 -7.17 2.21
C ILE A 144 -1.38 -8.42 2.31
N ASN A 145 -1.97 -9.61 2.15
CA ASN A 145 -1.26 -10.90 2.16
C ASN A 145 -0.22 -10.99 3.30
N SER A 146 -0.62 -10.57 4.49
CA SER A 146 0.23 -10.49 5.67
C SER A 146 -0.54 -10.93 6.89
N GLN A 147 0.14 -11.51 7.87
CA GLN A 147 -0.49 -11.87 9.13
C GLN A 147 -0.52 -10.67 10.08
N ALA A 148 -1.69 -10.36 10.64
CA ALA A 148 -1.76 -9.52 11.83
C ALA A 148 -1.17 -10.32 13.01
N ALA A 149 -0.22 -9.76 13.74
CA ALA A 149 0.48 -10.46 14.82
C ALA A 149 -0.50 -11.19 15.77
N ALA A 150 -0.23 -12.46 16.05
CA ALA A 150 -0.91 -13.25 17.07
C ALA A 150 -0.63 -12.61 18.44
N GLY A 151 -1.49 -11.69 18.85
CA GLY A 151 -1.28 -10.83 20.02
C GLY A 151 -2.21 -9.63 20.08
N GLY A 152 -2.92 -9.33 18.99
CA GLY A 152 -3.92 -8.26 18.96
C GLY A 152 -3.25 -6.89 18.89
N ILE A 153 -3.32 -6.26 17.73
CA ILE A 153 -2.98 -4.84 17.58
C ILE A 153 -4.11 -4.07 18.29
N SER A 154 -3.99 -3.89 19.60
CA SER A 154 -5.10 -3.45 20.46
C SER A 154 -5.54 -2.00 20.23
N ASN A 155 -4.78 -1.19 19.49
CA ASN A 155 -4.99 0.25 19.38
C ASN A 155 -5.00 0.82 17.95
N ALA A 156 -4.98 -0.01 16.91
CA ALA A 156 -5.14 0.46 15.53
C ALA A 156 -6.21 -0.38 14.82
N SER A 157 -7.12 0.28 14.11
CA SER A 157 -8.07 -0.36 13.20
C SER A 157 -7.31 -0.94 12.01
N VAL A 158 -6.65 -2.08 12.22
CA VAL A 158 -5.90 -2.80 11.19
C VAL A 158 -6.85 -3.78 10.53
N ALA A 159 -7.26 -3.47 9.30
CA ALA A 159 -7.94 -4.45 8.45
C ALA A 159 -6.89 -5.30 7.72
N ALA A 160 -7.29 -6.48 7.26
CA ALA A 160 -6.43 -7.32 6.42
C ALA A 160 -7.23 -7.84 5.23
N ILE A 161 -6.58 -7.90 4.07
CA ILE A 161 -7.08 -8.54 2.87
C ILE A 161 -6.01 -9.55 2.45
N SER A 162 -6.40 -10.81 2.33
CA SER A 162 -5.50 -11.89 1.99
C SER A 162 -6.14 -12.84 0.99
N VAL A 163 -5.31 -13.44 0.13
CA VAL A 163 -5.70 -14.57 -0.71
C VAL A 163 -5.75 -15.85 0.14
N ASP A 164 -6.74 -16.70 -0.09
CA ASP A 164 -6.80 -18.04 0.48
C ASP A 164 -5.79 -18.97 -0.20
N ASN A 165 -4.52 -18.82 0.16
CA ASN A 165 -3.41 -19.60 -0.35
C ASN A 165 -3.57 -21.10 -0.07
N HIS A 166 -4.11 -21.45 1.10
CA HIS A 166 -4.36 -22.83 1.49
C HIS A 166 -5.45 -23.48 0.62
N GLY A 167 -6.62 -22.83 0.54
CA GLY A 167 -7.74 -23.30 -0.29
C GLY A 167 -7.39 -23.33 -1.77
N GLY A 168 -6.59 -22.36 -2.25
CA GLY A 168 -6.06 -22.35 -3.61
C GLY A 168 -5.20 -23.57 -3.92
N ALA A 169 -4.22 -23.87 -3.05
CA ALA A 169 -3.36 -25.03 -3.20
C ALA A 169 -4.13 -26.36 -3.11
N MET A 170 -5.09 -26.46 -2.18
CA MET A 170 -6.02 -27.60 -2.10
C MET A 170 -6.77 -27.81 -3.42
N THR A 171 -7.29 -26.72 -4.00
CA THR A 171 -8.06 -26.77 -5.25
C THR A 171 -7.19 -27.21 -6.43
N MET A 172 -5.96 -26.68 -6.53
CA MET A 172 -5.00 -27.08 -7.57
C MET A 172 -4.66 -28.58 -7.51
N VAL A 173 -4.30 -29.10 -6.33
CA VAL A 173 -3.94 -30.52 -6.19
C VAL A 173 -5.14 -31.40 -6.48
N LYS A 174 -6.34 -31.04 -6.01
CA LYS A 174 -7.56 -31.76 -6.33
C LYS A 174 -7.77 -31.89 -7.83
N HIS A 175 -7.62 -30.78 -8.56
CA HIS A 175 -7.77 -30.78 -10.02
C HIS A 175 -6.81 -31.78 -10.68
N LEU A 176 -5.53 -31.79 -10.30
CA LEU A 176 -4.56 -32.76 -10.82
C LEU A 176 -4.94 -34.22 -10.49
N VAL A 177 -5.44 -34.47 -9.29
CA VAL A 177 -5.92 -35.80 -8.89
C VAL A 177 -7.11 -36.25 -9.74
N ASP A 178 -8.08 -35.35 -9.97
CA ASP A 178 -9.26 -35.61 -10.78
C ASP A 178 -8.87 -35.94 -12.24
N GLU A 179 -7.84 -35.28 -12.78
CA GLU A 179 -7.26 -35.56 -14.10
C GLU A 179 -6.43 -36.86 -14.15
N GLY A 180 -6.29 -37.58 -13.02
CA GLY A 180 -5.63 -38.88 -12.96
C GLY A 180 -4.15 -38.84 -12.54
N HIS A 181 -3.58 -37.67 -12.25
CA HIS A 181 -2.21 -37.56 -11.74
C HIS A 181 -2.10 -38.14 -10.32
N ARG A 182 -1.00 -38.84 -10.06
CA ARG A 182 -0.74 -39.51 -8.76
C ARG A 182 0.61 -39.17 -8.14
N GLN A 183 1.54 -38.66 -8.95
CA GLN A 183 2.82 -38.13 -8.53
C GLN A 183 2.78 -36.64 -8.83
N ILE A 184 2.70 -35.82 -7.79
CA ILE A 184 2.55 -34.37 -7.90
C ILE A 184 3.72 -33.78 -7.12
N ALA A 185 4.59 -33.04 -7.81
CA ALA A 185 5.67 -32.30 -7.18
C ALA A 185 5.20 -30.88 -6.82
N PHE A 186 5.74 -30.34 -5.73
CA PHE A 186 5.52 -28.97 -5.29
C PHE A 186 6.84 -28.22 -5.22
N ILE A 187 6.93 -27.09 -5.92
CA ILE A 187 8.04 -26.15 -5.80
C ILE A 187 7.61 -25.07 -4.79
N ALA A 188 8.25 -25.05 -3.64
CA ALA A 188 7.96 -24.11 -2.57
C ALA A 188 8.55 -22.72 -2.84
N GLY A 189 8.02 -21.72 -2.13
CA GLY A 189 8.62 -20.39 -2.03
C GLY A 189 9.60 -20.28 -0.87
N PRO A 190 10.12 -19.06 -0.62
CA PRO A 190 10.99 -18.76 0.51
C PRO A 190 10.41 -19.25 1.84
N ALA A 191 11.27 -19.85 2.67
CA ALA A 191 10.88 -20.50 3.93
C ALA A 191 10.48 -19.52 5.04
N ASP A 192 10.63 -18.22 4.83
CA ASP A 192 10.21 -17.16 5.74
C ASP A 192 8.95 -16.43 5.26
N ASN A 193 8.37 -16.86 4.13
CA ASN A 193 7.20 -16.27 3.51
C ASN A 193 5.91 -16.98 3.95
N PHE A 194 4.98 -16.23 4.52
CA PHE A 194 3.70 -16.73 5.01
C PHE A 194 2.84 -17.38 3.92
N ASP A 195 2.72 -16.72 2.77
CA ASP A 195 1.91 -17.24 1.66
C ASP A 195 2.51 -18.55 1.09
N ALA A 196 3.85 -18.64 1.04
CA ALA A 196 4.54 -19.88 0.66
C ALA A 196 4.19 -21.03 1.62
N HIS A 197 4.18 -20.76 2.93
CA HIS A 197 3.78 -21.75 3.94
C HIS A 197 2.33 -22.18 3.81
N GLU A 198 1.41 -21.24 3.59
CA GLU A 198 -0.01 -21.54 3.45
C GLU A 198 -0.27 -22.40 2.20
N ARG A 199 0.43 -22.14 1.09
CA ARG A 199 0.36 -22.98 -0.11
C ARG A 199 0.93 -24.38 0.12
N LEU A 200 2.08 -24.48 0.79
CA LEU A 200 2.68 -25.77 1.13
C LEU A 200 1.77 -26.58 2.06
N ARG A 201 1.13 -25.92 3.03
CA ARG A 201 0.12 -26.56 3.91
C ARG A 201 -1.05 -27.11 3.10
N GLY A 202 -1.60 -26.31 2.17
CA GLY A 202 -2.70 -26.76 1.32
C GLY A 202 -2.32 -27.93 0.42
N TYR A 203 -1.09 -27.94 -0.12
CA TYR A 203 -0.57 -29.08 -0.88
C TYR A 203 -0.48 -30.36 -0.01
N ARG A 204 0.09 -30.27 1.19
CA ARG A 204 0.23 -31.42 2.11
C ARG A 204 -1.12 -31.98 2.54
N ASP A 205 -2.06 -31.11 2.91
CA ASP A 205 -3.40 -31.50 3.30
C ASP A 205 -4.15 -32.17 2.14
N ALA A 206 -3.93 -31.70 0.92
CA ALA A 206 -4.51 -32.29 -0.29
C ALA A 206 -3.96 -33.68 -0.57
N LEU A 207 -2.64 -33.88 -0.46
CA LEU A 207 -2.03 -35.20 -0.59
C LEU A 207 -2.58 -36.16 0.47
N ALA A 208 -2.59 -35.75 1.74
CA ALA A 208 -3.13 -36.58 2.82
C ALA A 208 -4.59 -36.97 2.57
N ARG A 209 -5.39 -36.09 1.96
CA ARG A 209 -6.80 -36.33 1.71
C ARG A 209 -7.07 -37.21 0.50
N TRP A 210 -6.36 -37.01 -0.62
CA TRP A 210 -6.71 -37.63 -1.90
C TRP A 210 -5.67 -38.62 -2.42
N LEU A 211 -4.42 -38.51 -1.96
CA LEU A 211 -3.30 -39.39 -2.31
C LEU A 211 -2.53 -39.83 -1.05
N PRO A 212 -3.18 -40.46 -0.05
CA PRO A 212 -2.56 -40.76 1.25
C PRO A 212 -1.37 -41.75 1.19
N ARG A 213 -1.10 -42.33 0.01
CA ARG A 213 0.02 -43.24 -0.25
C ARG A 213 1.08 -42.63 -1.17
N ALA A 214 0.89 -41.40 -1.66
CA ALA A 214 1.89 -40.73 -2.47
C ALA A 214 3.00 -40.21 -1.57
N ASP A 215 4.25 -40.36 -2.02
CA ASP A 215 5.39 -39.72 -1.38
C ASP A 215 5.35 -38.21 -1.64
N GLU A 216 5.72 -37.42 -0.62
CA GLU A 216 5.88 -35.98 -0.78
C GLU A 216 7.07 -35.70 -1.70
N TRP A 217 6.82 -35.04 -2.83
CA TRP A 217 7.89 -34.53 -3.69
C TRP A 217 7.96 -33.01 -3.58
N LEU A 218 8.83 -32.53 -2.68
CA LEU A 218 9.02 -31.12 -2.38
C LEU A 218 10.38 -30.63 -2.93
N LEU A 219 10.34 -29.55 -3.70
CA LEU A 219 11.52 -28.81 -4.16
C LEU A 219 11.49 -27.43 -3.53
N GLN A 220 12.65 -26.96 -3.06
CA GLN A 220 12.77 -25.61 -2.50
C GLN A 220 12.99 -24.60 -3.62
N GLY A 221 12.17 -23.56 -3.66
CA GLY A 221 12.35 -22.40 -4.51
C GLY A 221 12.32 -21.08 -3.74
N ASP A 222 12.39 -19.99 -4.48
CA ASP A 222 12.57 -18.62 -3.95
C ASP A 222 11.72 -17.58 -4.70
N PHE A 223 10.80 -18.03 -5.55
CA PHE A 223 9.99 -17.22 -6.48
C PHE A 223 10.77 -16.56 -7.63
N ALA A 224 12.03 -16.93 -7.85
CA ALA A 224 12.75 -16.57 -9.06
C ALA A 224 12.48 -17.57 -10.20
N GLU A 225 12.65 -17.12 -11.44
CA GLU A 225 12.53 -17.97 -12.64
C GLU A 225 13.44 -19.20 -12.57
N ALA A 226 14.65 -19.03 -12.03
CA ALA A 226 15.62 -20.11 -11.85
C ALA A 226 15.13 -21.25 -10.92
N SER A 227 14.20 -20.96 -10.01
CA SER A 227 13.60 -21.97 -9.14
C SER A 227 12.28 -22.54 -9.68
N GLY A 228 11.84 -22.10 -10.86
CA GLY A 228 10.65 -22.62 -11.54
C GLY A 228 9.38 -21.78 -11.33
N HIS A 229 9.55 -20.47 -11.09
CA HIS A 229 8.45 -19.51 -10.97
C HIS A 229 8.25 -18.67 -12.25
#